data_AF-A0A0G1FTK5-F1
#
_entry.id   AF-A0A0G1FTK5-F1
#
_cell.length_a   1.000
_cell.length_b   1.000
_cell.length_c   1.000
_cell.angle_alpha   90.00
_cell.angle_beta   90.00
_cell.angle_gamma   90.00
#
_symmetry.space_group_name_H-M   'P 1'
#
loop_
_entity.id
_entity.type
_entity.pdbx_description
1 polymer ?
#
loop_
_entity_poly.entity_id
_entity_poly.type
_entity_poly.pdbx_seq_one_letter_code
_entity_poly.pdbx_strand_id
1 'polypeptide(L)'
;MKLKFYVYCPDDEEVIKQIIRVSSTLGAGVYGKYSQVAFLTHGEGNWEPEEGAKPYLGEVGQITRAPVVRIEMTCDKKQADKIVEAIKEVHPWEEVDIEFVPLVNL
;
A
#
# COMPACT_ATOMS: atom_id res chain seq x y z
N MET A 1 20.72 1.74 -2.19
CA MET A 1 19.80 2.73 -2.80
C MET A 1 18.51 2.74 -2.01
N LYS A 2 17.96 3.92 -1.75
CA LYS A 2 16.64 4.10 -1.14
C LYS A 2 15.57 4.10 -2.23
N LEU A 3 14.41 3.55 -1.90
CA LEU A 3 13.20 3.62 -2.71
C LEU A 3 12.14 4.36 -1.90
N LYS A 4 11.20 4.98 -2.59
CA LYS A 4 9.89 5.31 -2.05
C LYS A 4 8.87 4.40 -2.70
N PHE A 5 7.99 3.81 -1.91
CA PHE A 5 6.90 3.01 -2.45
C PHE A 5 5.54 3.60 -2.13
N TYR A 6 4.56 3.21 -2.94
CA TYR A 6 3.17 3.62 -2.85
C TYR A 6 2.31 2.36 -2.88
N VAL A 7 1.34 2.27 -1.98
CA VAL A 7 0.30 1.23 -2.01
C VAL A 7 -1.04 1.88 -1.74
N TYR A 8 -2.07 1.41 -2.42
CA TYR A 8 -3.45 1.87 -2.25
C TYR A 8 -4.23 0.82 -1.46
N CYS A 9 -5.05 1.25 -0.52
CA CYS A 9 -5.92 0.37 0.26
C CYS A 9 -7.29 1.05 0.53
N PRO A 10 -8.29 0.31 1.04
CA PRO A 10 -9.50 0.94 1.58
C PRO A 10 -9.17 1.99 2.63
N ASP A 11 -10.01 3.03 2.74
CA ASP A 11 -9.94 3.98 3.86
C ASP A 11 -10.48 3.33 5.15
N ASP A 12 -9.73 2.35 5.65
CA ASP A 12 -9.97 1.59 6.87
C ASP A 12 -8.75 1.71 7.79
N GLU A 13 -8.98 2.21 9.00
CA GLU A 13 -7.90 2.54 9.94
C GLU A 13 -7.05 1.31 10.33
N GLU A 14 -7.67 0.13 10.44
CA GLU A 14 -6.96 -1.09 10.83
C GLU A 14 -6.12 -1.61 9.67
N VAL A 15 -6.66 -1.60 8.44
CA VAL A 15 -5.89 -1.96 7.23
C VAL A 15 -4.68 -1.04 7.07
N ILE A 16 -4.87 0.28 7.21
CA ILE A 16 -3.79 1.27 7.12
C ILE A 16 -2.71 1.00 8.18
N LYS A 17 -3.11 0.79 9.44
CA LYS A 17 -2.18 0.46 10.53
C LYS A 17 -1.40 -0.83 10.26
N GLN A 18 -2.06 -1.87 9.77
CA GLN A 18 -1.42 -3.15 9.49
C GLN A 18 -0.37 -3.04 8.40
N ILE A 19 -0.69 -2.39 7.26
CA ILE A 19 0.24 -2.16 6.15
C ILE A 19 1.47 -1.38 6.62
N ILE A 20 1.29 -0.29 7.38
CA ILE A 20 2.39 0.50 7.93
C ILE A 20 3.24 -0.34 8.88
N ARG A 21 2.60 -1.10 9.77
CA ARG A 21 3.27 -1.92 10.77
C ARG A 21 4.14 -3.00 10.13
N VAL A 22 3.60 -3.81 9.21
CA VAL A 22 4.36 -4.89 8.56
C VAL A 22 5.48 -4.35 7.67
N SER A 23 5.27 -3.20 7.04
CA SER A 23 6.33 -2.52 6.29
C SER A 23 7.44 -2.02 7.23
N SER A 24 7.07 -1.44 8.38
CA SER A 24 8.02 -0.87 9.33
C SER A 24 8.84 -1.93 10.07
N THR A 25 8.31 -3.13 10.33
CA THR A 25 9.10 -4.24 10.91
C THR A 25 10.22 -4.71 9.98
N LEU A 26 10.06 -4.48 8.67
CA LEU A 26 11.08 -4.75 7.64
C LEU A 26 12.01 -3.55 7.39
N GLY A 27 11.84 -2.46 8.14
CA GLY A 27 12.70 -1.27 8.07
C GLY A 27 12.22 -0.20 7.10
N ALA A 28 10.99 -0.27 6.60
CA ALA A 28 10.37 0.86 5.90
C ALA A 28 10.03 1.99 6.89
N GLY A 29 10.03 3.24 6.41
CA GLY A 29 9.59 4.39 7.20
C GLY A 29 10.42 4.65 8.45
N VAL A 30 11.73 4.36 8.40
CA VAL A 30 12.67 4.65 9.49
C VAL A 30 13.48 5.90 9.17
N TYR A 31 13.35 6.92 10.01
CA TYR A 31 14.07 8.18 9.91
C TYR A 31 14.67 8.54 11.26
N GLY A 32 15.99 8.39 11.42
CA GLY A 32 16.66 8.64 12.71
C GLY A 32 16.06 7.78 13.83
N LYS A 33 15.41 8.42 14.81
CA LYS A 33 14.74 7.77 15.95
C LYS A 33 13.23 7.56 15.77
N TYR A 34 12.71 7.79 14.57
CA TYR A 34 11.31 7.62 14.22
C TYR A 34 11.12 6.35 13.38
N SER A 35 10.11 5.55 13.71
CA SER A 35 9.64 4.40 12.95
C SER A 35 8.19 4.61 12.49
N GLN A 36 7.69 3.76 11.61
CA GLN A 36 6.34 3.88 11.04
C GLN A 36 6.06 5.23 10.35
N VAL A 37 7.11 5.88 9.83
CA VAL A 37 6.94 7.14 9.08
C VAL A 37 6.32 6.81 7.72
N ALA A 38 5.09 7.25 7.54
CA ALA A 38 4.32 7.13 6.32
C ALA A 38 3.64 8.46 5.98
N PHE A 39 3.42 8.72 4.70
CA PHE A 39 2.55 9.78 4.22
C PHE A 39 1.24 9.16 3.71
N LEU A 40 0.12 9.76 4.07
CA LEU A 40 -1.22 9.27 3.74
C LEU A 40 -1.93 10.30 2.86
N THR A 41 -2.48 9.86 1.73
CA THR A 41 -3.37 10.66 0.88
C THR A 41 -4.71 9.96 0.78
N HIS A 42 -5.77 10.61 1.29
CA HIS A 42 -7.14 10.12 1.14
C HIS A 42 -7.71 10.56 -0.21
N GLY A 43 -8.45 9.68 -0.87
CA GLY A 43 -9.06 9.93 -2.17
C GLY A 43 -10.25 9.01 -2.45
N GLU A 44 -10.69 9.00 -3.70
CA GLU A 44 -11.76 8.13 -4.19
C GLU A 44 -11.19 7.17 -5.24
N GLY A 45 -11.42 5.88 -5.05
CA GLY A 45 -11.14 4.87 -6.06
C GLY A 45 -12.34 4.67 -6.98
N ASN A 46 -12.09 4.22 -8.21
CA ASN A 46 -13.11 3.90 -9.20
C ASN A 46 -12.71 2.65 -9.96
N TRP A 47 -13.50 1.58 -9.85
CA TRP A 47 -13.22 0.31 -10.53
C TRP A 47 -14.52 -0.38 -10.96
N GLU A 48 -14.42 -1.27 -11.94
CA GLU A 48 -15.50 -2.15 -12.37
C GLU A 48 -14.96 -3.58 -12.32
N PRO A 49 -15.43 -4.43 -11.39
CA PRO A 49 -15.00 -5.83 -11.34
C PRO A 49 -15.45 -6.56 -12.62
N GLU A 50 -14.53 -7.28 -13.25
CA GLU A 50 -14.82 -8.11 -14.43
C GLU A 50 -15.24 -9.53 -14.05
N GLU A 51 -15.72 -10.31 -15.03
CA GLU A 51 -16.12 -11.71 -14.81
C GLU A 51 -14.97 -12.53 -14.20
N GLY A 52 -15.25 -13.20 -13.07
CA GLY A 52 -14.27 -14.00 -12.34
C GLY A 52 -13.53 -13.26 -11.22
N ALA A 53 -13.65 -11.93 -11.12
CA ALA A 53 -13.06 -11.16 -10.03
C ALA A 53 -13.73 -11.46 -8.68
N LYS A 54 -12.95 -11.40 -7.58
CA LYS A 54 -13.48 -11.45 -6.21
C LYS A 54 -13.19 -10.12 -5.52
N PRO A 55 -13.93 -9.05 -5.90
CA PRO A 55 -13.65 -7.73 -5.38
C PRO A 55 -13.89 -7.69 -3.87
N TYR A 56 -13.01 -6.98 -3.15
CA TYR A 56 -13.26 -6.63 -1.75
C TYR A 56 -14.55 -5.84 -1.58
N LEU A 57 -14.88 -4.98 -2.56
CA LEU A 57 -16.10 -4.19 -2.63
C LEU A 57 -16.54 -4.00 -4.09
N GLY A 58 -17.84 -4.14 -4.34
CA GLY A 58 -18.46 -3.95 -5.66
C GLY A 58 -19.07 -5.21 -6.24
N GLU A 59 -19.82 -5.06 -7.32
CA GLU A 59 -20.46 -6.14 -8.07
C GLU A 59 -19.88 -6.23 -9.50
N VAL A 60 -19.80 -7.45 -10.04
CA VAL A 60 -19.28 -7.68 -11.41
C VAL A 60 -20.13 -6.92 -12.43
N GLY A 61 -19.45 -6.19 -13.32
CA GLY A 61 -20.09 -5.37 -14.38
C GLY A 61 -20.73 -4.08 -13.87
N GLN A 62 -20.43 -3.64 -12.64
CA GLN A 62 -20.90 -2.37 -12.09
C GLN A 62 -19.74 -1.50 -11.62
N ILE A 63 -19.71 -0.24 -12.09
CA ILE A 63 -18.78 0.76 -11.60
C ILE A 63 -19.03 0.99 -10.10
N THR A 64 -17.99 0.73 -9.32
CA THR A 64 -17.94 0.96 -7.88
C THR A 64 -17.00 2.11 -7.59
N ARG A 65 -17.42 3.02 -6.70
CA ARG A 65 -16.58 4.09 -6.16
C ARG A 65 -16.61 4.04 -4.65
N ALA A 66 -15.45 4.19 -4.02
CA ALA A 66 -15.37 4.25 -2.57
C ALA A 66 -14.11 5.00 -2.10
N PRO A 67 -14.09 5.44 -0.82
CA PRO A 67 -12.90 6.01 -0.21
C PRO A 67 -11.70 5.05 -0.22
N VAL A 68 -10.54 5.57 -0.59
CA VAL A 68 -9.25 4.85 -0.60
C VAL A 68 -8.15 5.72 -0.01
N VAL A 69 -7.09 5.07 0.47
CA VAL A 69 -5.88 5.74 0.97
C VAL A 69 -4.67 5.28 0.20
N ARG A 70 -3.86 6.24 -0.27
CA ARG A 70 -2.49 5.98 -0.74
C ARG A 70 -1.53 6.14 0.42
N ILE A 71 -0.84 5.05 0.75
CA ILE A 71 0.22 5.00 1.77
C ILE A 71 1.56 5.10 1.07
N GLU A 72 2.43 6.01 1.53
CA GLU A 72 3.77 6.17 0.98
C GLU A 72 4.84 6.03 2.07
N MET A 73 5.84 5.19 1.84
CA MET A 73 6.96 5.01 2.78
C MET A 73 8.28 4.86 2.02
N THR A 74 9.40 5.11 2.70
CA THR A 74 10.73 4.84 2.14
C THR A 74 11.31 3.54 2.67
N CYS A 75 12.09 2.84 1.86
CA CYS A 75 12.76 1.61 2.25
C CYS A 75 14.13 1.48 1.57
N ASP A 76 14.97 0.55 2.05
CA ASP A 76 16.13 0.12 1.28
C ASP A 76 15.70 -0.85 0.17
N LYS A 77 16.31 -0.73 -1.01
CA LYS A 77 16.02 -1.62 -2.16
C LYS A 77 16.10 -3.12 -1.79
N LYS A 78 17.00 -3.51 -0.90
CA LYS A 78 17.16 -4.90 -0.44
C LYS A 78 15.96 -5.46 0.34
N GLN A 79 15.07 -4.59 0.82
CA GLN A 79 13.87 -4.98 1.56
C GLN A 79 12.60 -4.95 0.69
N ALA A 80 12.68 -4.46 -0.55
CA ALA A 80 11.50 -4.21 -1.39
C ALA A 80 10.65 -5.47 -1.58
N ASP A 81 11.26 -6.59 -1.99
CA ASP A 81 10.54 -7.85 -2.24
C ASP A 81 9.84 -8.36 -0.97
N LYS A 82 10.52 -8.31 0.18
CA LYS A 82 9.95 -8.71 1.48
C LYS A 82 8.80 -7.81 1.92
N ILE A 83 8.90 -6.51 1.64
CA ILE A 83 7.83 -5.55 1.94
C ILE A 83 6.62 -5.85 1.07
N VAL A 84 6.81 -6.14 -0.22
CA VAL A 84 5.72 -6.54 -1.13
C VAL A 84 5.00 -7.78 -0.60
N GLU A 85 5.74 -8.83 -0.23
CA GLU A 85 5.17 -10.05 0.33
C GLU A 85 4.37 -9.76 1.61
N ALA A 86 4.97 -9.03 2.56
CA ALA A 86 4.32 -8.73 3.83
C ALA A 86 3.07 -7.85 3.69
N ILE A 87 3.07 -6.90 2.75
CA ILE A 87 1.88 -6.08 2.46
C ILE A 87 0.78 -6.99 1.88
N LYS A 88 1.09 -7.84 0.90
CA LYS A 88 0.11 -8.75 0.28
C LYS A 88 -0.54 -9.71 1.27
N GLU A 89 0.17 -10.13 2.32
CA GLU A 89 -0.38 -10.99 3.37
C GLU A 89 -1.46 -10.33 4.22
N VAL A 90 -1.42 -9.00 4.37
CA VAL A 90 -2.38 -8.24 5.21
C VAL A 90 -3.36 -7.41 4.39
N HIS A 91 -3.17 -7.33 3.06
CA HIS A 91 -4.00 -6.52 2.20
C HIS A 91 -5.35 -7.19 1.93
N PRO A 92 -6.48 -6.46 1.98
CA PRO A 92 -7.80 -7.05 1.75
C PRO A 92 -8.11 -7.30 0.27
N TRP A 93 -7.41 -6.65 -0.66
CA TRP A 93 -7.63 -6.82 -2.09
C TRP A 93 -6.91 -8.04 -2.63
N GLU A 94 -7.56 -8.74 -3.57
CA GLU A 94 -7.00 -9.90 -4.29
C GLU A 94 -5.74 -9.51 -5.07
N GLU A 95 -5.82 -8.41 -5.82
CA GLU A 95 -4.71 -7.86 -6.57
C GLU A 95 -4.22 -6.56 -5.90
N VAL A 96 -2.95 -6.56 -5.51
CA VAL A 96 -2.32 -5.44 -4.80
C VAL A 96 -1.20 -4.89 -5.66
N ASP A 97 -1.38 -3.66 -6.14
CA ASP A 97 -0.34 -2.93 -6.85
C ASP A 97 0.51 -2.12 -5.87
N ILE A 98 1.83 -2.24 -6.01
CA ILE A 98 2.81 -1.56 -5.16
C ILE A 98 3.89 -0.99 -6.06
N GLU A 99 3.90 0.32 -6.18
CA GLU A 99 4.83 1.04 -7.04
C GLU A 99 6.09 1.42 -6.26
N PHE A 100 7.27 1.34 -6.89
CA PHE A 100 8.54 1.77 -6.31
C PHE A 100 9.24 2.80 -7.19
N VAL A 101 9.62 3.91 -6.60
CA VAL A 101 10.39 4.98 -7.24
C VAL A 101 11.78 5.10 -6.60
N PRO A 102 12.87 5.06 -7.38
CA PRO A 102 14.21 5.31 -6.88
C PRO A 102 14.35 6.72 -6.31
N LEU A 103 14.90 6.83 -5.10
CA LEU A 103 15.27 8.11 -4.52
C LEU A 103 16.73 8.43 -4.83
N VAL A 104 16.93 9.56 -5.49
CA VAL A 104 18.26 10.15 -5.70
C VAL A 104 18.49 11.15 -4.59
N ASN A 105 19.50 10.89 -3.75
CA ASN A 105 19.99 11.89 -2.81
C ASN A 105 20.96 12.81 -3.57
N LEU A 106 20.72 14.11 -3.49
CA LEU A 106 21.63 15.14 -4.00
C LEU A 106 22.82 15.34 -3.05
#